data_AF-A0A7J4ILF7-F1
#
_entry.id   AF-A0A7J4ILF7-F1
#
_cell.length_a   1.000
_cell.length_b   1.000
_cell.length_c   1.000
_cell.angle_alpha   90.00
_cell.angle_beta   90.00
_cell.angle_gamma   90.00
#
_symmetry.space_group_name_H-M   'P 1'
#
loop_
_entity.id
_entity.type
_entity.pdbx_description
1 polymer ?
#
loop_
_entity_poly.entity_id
_entity_poly.type
_entity_poly.pdbx_seq_one_letter_code
_entity_poly.pdbx_strand_id
1 'polypeptide(L)'
;MKEEKLTSVKRFGTRYGRTTKLKFGQIEAEQRKKHKCPYCAAVQVKRIAAGIWNCTKCRAKFAGRAYTIARKQEAPQESPQEQLKETVEEPEEQEDFQEEEQEA
;
A
#
# COMPACT_ATOMS: atom_id res chain seq x y z
N MET A 1 -9.96 -16.64 -15.96
CA MET A 1 -8.67 -16.01 -15.58
C MET A 1 -7.59 -16.52 -16.51
N LYS A 2 -6.87 -15.65 -17.22
CA LYS A 2 -5.79 -16.04 -18.14
C LYS A 2 -4.60 -16.51 -17.30
N GLU A 3 -4.28 -17.79 -17.36
CA GLU A 3 -3.11 -18.33 -16.67
C GLU A 3 -1.85 -17.97 -17.45
N GLU A 4 -1.17 -16.92 -17.02
CA GLU A 4 0.18 -16.67 -17.49
C GLU A 4 1.07 -17.83 -17.05
N LYS A 5 1.71 -18.49 -18.01
CA LYS A 5 2.65 -19.59 -17.76
C LYS A 5 3.91 -19.02 -17.11
N LEU A 6 3.92 -18.91 -15.78
CA LEU A 6 5.03 -18.33 -15.02
C LEU A 6 6.19 -19.32 -14.94
N THR A 7 7.23 -19.09 -15.76
CA THR A 7 8.40 -19.99 -15.88
C THR A 7 9.17 -20.16 -14.56
N SER A 8 9.29 -19.10 -13.74
CA SER A 8 10.08 -19.13 -12.50
C SER A 8 9.55 -20.15 -11.48
N VAL A 9 8.24 -20.39 -11.49
CA VAL A 9 7.54 -21.24 -10.53
C VAL A 9 7.79 -22.74 -10.80
N LYS A 10 8.31 -23.09 -11.97
CA LYS A 10 8.62 -24.48 -12.34
C LYS A 10 9.65 -25.12 -11.40
N ARG A 11 10.54 -24.33 -10.76
CA ARG A 11 11.53 -24.81 -9.78
C ARG A 11 10.91 -25.56 -8.59
N PHE A 12 9.64 -25.30 -8.29
CA PHE A 12 8.96 -25.91 -7.15
C PHE A 12 8.46 -27.34 -7.44
N GLY A 13 8.47 -27.80 -8.69
CA GLY A 13 8.03 -29.14 -9.08
C GLY A 13 6.55 -29.38 -8.74
N THR A 14 6.25 -30.49 -8.07
CA THR A 14 4.89 -30.88 -7.65
C THR A 14 4.42 -30.22 -6.35
N ARG A 15 5.33 -29.72 -5.50
CA ARG A 15 5.04 -29.19 -4.15
C ARG A 15 4.14 -27.94 -4.14
N TYR A 16 3.46 -27.63 -3.03
CA TYR A 16 2.74 -26.37 -2.74
C TYR A 16 1.44 -26.08 -3.51
N GLY A 17 1.02 -26.92 -4.46
CA GLY A 17 -0.23 -26.75 -5.22
C GLY A 17 -0.18 -25.61 -6.25
N ARG A 18 -1.21 -25.50 -7.09
CA ARG A 18 -1.26 -24.58 -8.25
C ARG A 18 -1.51 -23.13 -7.85
N THR A 19 -2.45 -22.89 -6.94
CA THR A 19 -2.91 -21.54 -6.58
C THR A 19 -1.82 -20.71 -5.91
N THR A 20 -1.13 -21.28 -4.92
CA THR A 20 0.01 -20.67 -4.23
C THR A 20 1.15 -20.36 -5.21
N LYS A 21 1.42 -21.29 -6.12
CA LYS A 21 2.41 -21.14 -7.20
C LYS A 21 2.12 -19.96 -8.11
N LEU A 22 0.87 -19.82 -8.56
CA LEU A 22 0.48 -18.71 -9.42
C LEU A 22 0.64 -17.35 -8.72
N LYS A 23 0.17 -17.24 -7.46
CA LYS A 23 0.33 -16.02 -6.65
C LYS A 23 1.80 -15.66 -6.45
N PHE A 24 2.62 -16.65 -6.09
CA PHE A 24 4.06 -16.45 -5.90
C PHE A 24 4.75 -16.01 -7.19
N GLY A 25 4.42 -16.62 -8.32
CA GLY A 25 5.03 -16.27 -9.60
C GLY A 25 4.68 -14.85 -10.06
N GLN A 26 3.49 -14.35 -9.75
CA GLN A 26 3.11 -12.95 -10.02
C GLN A 26 3.98 -11.98 -9.22
N ILE A 27 4.14 -12.24 -7.92
CA ILE A 27 5.01 -11.43 -7.03
C ILE A 27 6.48 -11.51 -7.50
N GLU A 28 6.94 -12.70 -7.88
CA GLU A 28 8.31 -12.89 -8.34
C GLU A 28 8.59 -12.22 -9.70
N ALA A 29 7.60 -12.22 -10.60
CA ALA A 29 7.68 -11.50 -11.87
C ALA A 29 7.73 -9.99 -11.65
N GLU A 30 6.91 -9.48 -10.73
CA GLU A 30 6.87 -8.06 -10.39
C GLU A 30 8.19 -7.58 -9.78
N GLN A 31 8.74 -8.29 -8.78
CA GLN A 31 9.99 -7.88 -8.12
C GLN A 31 11.22 -7.95 -9.04
N ARG A 32 11.21 -8.84 -10.05
CA ARG A 32 12.33 -9.01 -11.01
C ARG A 32 12.22 -8.04 -12.18
N LYS A 33 11.09 -7.34 -12.33
CA LYS A 33 10.91 -6.33 -13.37
C LYS A 33 11.90 -5.18 -13.14
N LYS A 34 12.40 -4.60 -14.23
CA LYS A 34 13.16 -3.36 -14.15
C LYS A 34 12.19 -2.21 -13.84
N HIS A 35 12.44 -1.50 -12.75
CA HIS A 35 11.61 -0.36 -12.34
C HIS A 35 12.28 0.97 -12.69
N LYS A 36 11.45 2.03 -12.75
CA LYS A 36 11.89 3.42 -12.91
C LYS A 36 12.57 3.90 -11.63
N CYS A 37 13.73 4.51 -11.76
CA CYS A 37 14.45 5.14 -10.65
C CYS A 37 13.82 6.51 -10.32
N PRO A 38 13.59 6.83 -9.02
CA PRO A 38 13.07 8.14 -8.63
C PRO A 38 14.07 9.29 -8.86
N TYR A 39 15.37 9.01 -8.89
CA TYR A 39 16.41 10.03 -9.04
C TYR A 39 16.74 10.35 -10.49
N CYS A 40 16.93 9.34 -11.34
CA CYS A 40 17.41 9.52 -12.71
C CYS A 40 16.40 9.11 -13.79
N ALA A 41 15.16 8.79 -13.40
CA ALA A 41 14.04 8.33 -14.24
C ALA A 41 14.29 7.07 -15.11
N ALA A 42 15.49 6.50 -15.08
CA ALA A 42 15.87 5.37 -15.91
C ALA A 42 15.25 4.06 -15.41
N VAL A 43 14.88 3.17 -16.34
CA VAL A 43 14.28 1.86 -16.06
C VAL A 43 15.37 0.80 -15.86
N GLN A 44 16.23 1.00 -14.87
CA GLN A 44 17.37 0.12 -14.60
C GLN A 44 17.59 -0.15 -13.10
N VAL A 45 16.53 -0.07 -12.31
CA VAL A 45 16.60 -0.42 -10.88
C VAL A 45 16.52 -1.93 -10.69
N LYS A 46 17.38 -2.46 -9.82
CA LYS A 46 17.41 -3.85 -9.37
C LYS A 46 17.21 -3.92 -7.86
N ARG A 47 16.52 -4.96 -7.39
CA ARG A 47 16.36 -5.26 -5.96
C ARG A 47 17.66 -5.87 -5.40
N ILE A 48 18.12 -5.39 -4.25
CA ILE A 48 19.24 -6.02 -3.51
C ILE A 48 18.67 -6.89 -2.40
N ALA A 49 17.82 -6.31 -1.55
CA ALA A 49 17.18 -6.98 -0.43
C ALA A 49 15.72 -6.54 -0.32
N ALA A 50 14.98 -7.10 0.65
CA ALA A 50 13.63 -6.65 0.92
C ALA A 50 13.61 -5.15 1.24
N GLY A 51 12.91 -4.38 0.42
CA GLY A 51 12.79 -2.93 0.59
C GLY A 51 14.03 -2.13 0.19
N ILE A 52 15.15 -2.75 -0.19
CA ILE A 52 16.37 -2.04 -0.61
C ILE A 52 16.59 -2.23 -2.11
N TRP A 53 16.65 -1.11 -2.82
CA TRP A 53 16.76 -1.05 -4.27
C TRP A 53 18.02 -0.29 -4.69
N ASN A 54 18.61 -0.68 -5.81
CA ASN A 54 19.79 -0.05 -6.38
C ASN A 54 19.61 0.22 -7.87
N CYS A 55 19.86 1.46 -8.29
CA CYS A 55 19.88 1.83 -9.70
C CYS A 55 21.25 1.60 -10.30
N THR A 56 21.36 0.82 -11.39
CA THR A 56 22.66 0.60 -12.05
C THR A 56 23.20 1.85 -12.76
N LYS A 57 22.32 2.79 -13.14
CA LYS A 57 22.71 4.02 -13.85
C LYS A 57 23.32 5.07 -12.91
N CYS A 58 22.59 5.49 -11.88
CA CYS A 58 23.05 6.52 -10.94
C CYS A 58 23.70 5.96 -9.66
N ARG A 59 23.72 4.63 -9.47
CA ARG A 59 24.26 3.93 -8.30
C ARG A 59 23.64 4.31 -6.96
N ALA A 60 22.52 5.04 -6.98
CA ALA A 60 21.75 5.36 -5.79
C ALA A 60 21.10 4.10 -5.21
N LYS A 61 21.31 3.89 -3.90
CA LYS A 61 20.61 2.91 -3.09
C LYS A 61 19.49 3.62 -2.35
N PHE A 62 18.28 3.06 -2.37
CA PHE A 62 17.13 3.68 -1.71
C PHE A 62 16.17 2.65 -1.15
N ALA A 63 15.38 3.11 -0.19
CA ALA A 63 14.32 2.34 0.44
C ALA A 63 13.03 2.40 -0.40
N GLY A 64 12.30 1.29 -0.46
CA GLY A 64 11.03 1.14 -1.14
C GLY A 64 10.24 -0.05 -0.59
N ARG A 65 9.21 -0.52 -1.29
CA ARG A 65 8.45 -1.70 -0.84
C ARG A 65 9.23 -2.99 -1.12
N ALA A 66 8.76 -4.09 -0.54
CA ALA A 66 9.44 -5.37 -0.63
C ALA A 66 9.54 -5.91 -2.07
N TYR A 67 8.48 -5.75 -2.88
CA TYR A 67 8.38 -6.31 -4.23
C TYR A 67 8.16 -5.25 -5.33
N THR A 68 7.86 -4.01 -4.94
CA THR A 68 7.59 -2.89 -5.86
C THR A 68 8.23 -1.61 -5.35
N ILE A 69 8.48 -0.66 -6.25
CA ILE A 69 8.99 0.66 -5.85
C ILE A 69 7.84 1.64 -5.61
N ALA A 70 6.80 1.59 -6.43
CA ALA A 70 5.68 2.51 -6.33
C ALA A 70 4.73 2.13 -5.18
N ARG A 71 4.20 3.16 -4.52
CA ARG A 71 3.02 3.00 -3.67
C ARG A 71 1.85 2.61 -4.57
N LYS A 72 1.18 1.49 -4.27
CA LYS A 72 -0.13 1.21 -4.86
C LYS A 72 -1.04 2.25 -4.22
N GLN A 73 -1.66 3.12 -5.02
CA GLN A 73 -2.71 3.98 -4.49
C GLN A 73 -3.78 3.03 -3.97
N GLU A 74 -4.00 3.06 -2.65
CA GLU A 74 -5.17 2.45 -2.05
C GLU A 74 -6.38 3.23 -2.57
N ALA A 75 -7.51 2.55 -2.81
CA ALA A 75 -8.72 3.21 -3.27
C ALA A 75 -8.96 4.44 -2.37
N PRO A 76 -9.29 5.62 -2.93
CA PRO A 76 -9.43 6.85 -2.16
C PRO A 76 -10.29 6.57 -0.94
N GLN A 77 -9.66 6.53 0.23
CA GLN A 77 -10.37 6.50 1.50
C GLN A 77 -10.80 7.95 1.71
N GLU A 78 -12.09 8.16 1.96
CA GLU A 78 -12.63 9.46 2.32
C GLU A 78 -11.78 10.05 3.46
N SER A 79 -11.39 11.30 3.31
CA SER A 79 -10.36 11.91 4.14
C SER A 79 -10.80 11.97 5.61
N PRO A 80 -9.90 11.76 6.59
CA PRO A 80 -10.20 11.98 8.02
C PRO A 80 -10.70 13.39 8.38
N GLN A 81 -10.71 14.32 7.42
CA GLN A 81 -11.11 15.71 7.59
C GLN A 81 -12.63 15.91 7.69
N GLU A 82 -13.44 14.94 7.26
CA GLU A 82 -14.90 15.01 7.40
C GLU A 82 -15.36 14.60 8.80
N GLN A 83 -14.67 13.65 9.44
CA GLN A 83 -15.00 13.19 10.80
C GLN A 83 -14.77 14.24 11.89
N LEU A 84 -13.91 15.23 11.64
CA LEU A 84 -13.64 16.33 12.56
C LEU A 84 -14.71 17.44 12.54
N LYS A 85 -15.60 17.45 11.54
CA LYS A 85 -16.65 18.47 11.41
C LYS A 85 -17.90 18.08 12.20
N GLU A 86 -18.27 16.80 12.15
CA GLU A 86 -19.41 16.27 12.89
C GLU A 86 -19.25 16.41 14.42
N THR A 87 -18.02 16.33 14.93
CA THR A 87 -17.75 16.44 16.38
C THR A 87 -17.79 17.87 16.93
N VAL A 88 -17.91 18.90 16.09
CA VAL A 88 -17.88 20.31 16.52
C VAL A 88 -19.27 20.95 16.51
N GLU A 89 -20.27 20.34 15.86
CA GLU A 89 -21.62 20.94 15.71
C GLU A 89 -22.65 20.53 16.80
N GLU A 90 -22.35 19.59 17.70
CA GLU A 90 -23.13 19.33 18.92
C GLU A 90 -22.14 19.35 20.10
N PRO A 91 -22.19 20.29 21.08
CA PRO A 91 -23.41 20.66 21.85
C PRO A 91 -23.47 22.11 22.40
N GLU A 92 -24.53 22.88 22.11
CA GLU A 92 -24.94 24.06 22.90
C GLU A 92 -26.48 24.12 23.04
N GLU A 93 -27.13 23.04 23.45
CA GLU A 93 -28.55 23.10 23.87
C GLU A 93 -28.76 22.19 25.08
N GLN A 94 -28.24 22.59 26.25
CA GLN A 94 -28.64 21.97 27.52
C GLN A 94 -28.20 22.79 28.75
N GLU A 95 -28.55 24.07 28.80
CA GLU A 95 -28.65 24.80 30.08
C GLU A 95 -29.88 25.69 30.03
N ASP A 96 -31.05 25.14 30.38
CA ASP A 96 -32.24 25.87 30.86
C ASP A 96 -33.27 24.86 31.38
N PHE A 97 -32.97 24.23 32.53
CA PHE A 97 -33.96 23.43 33.28
C PHE A 97 -33.64 23.49 34.77
N GLN A 98 -33.68 24.68 35.38
CA GLN A 98 -33.59 24.82 36.85
C GLN A 98 -33.92 26.25 37.36
N GLU A 99 -35.08 26.83 37.02
CA GLU A 99 -35.61 27.98 37.79
C GLU A 99 -37.10 27.88 38.20
N GLU A 100 -37.83 26.81 37.87
CA GLU A 100 -39.23 26.63 38.31
C GLU A 100 -39.38 25.66 39.51
N GLU A 101 -38.53 25.76 40.54
CA GLU A 101 -38.80 25.08 41.83
C GLU A 101 -38.31 25.92 43.04
N GLN A 102 -38.55 27.24 43.05
CA GLN A 102 -38.45 28.05 44.28
C GLN A 102 -39.51 29.16 44.31
N GLU A 103 -40.79 28.82 44.16
CA GLU A 103 -41.90 29.64 44.68
C GLU A 103 -43.08 28.71 45.02
N ALA A 104 -42.98 28.04 46.16
CA ALA A 104 -44.09 27.42 46.88
C ALA A 104 -43.85 27.53 48.39
#